data_AF-A0AAU8PD95-F1
#
_entry.id   AF-A0AAU8PD95-F1
#
_cell.length_a   1.000
_cell.length_b   1.000
_cell.length_c   1.000
_cell.angle_alpha   90.00
_cell.angle_beta   90.00
_cell.angle_gamma   90.00
#
_symmetry.space_group_name_H-M   'P 1'
#
loop_
_entity.id
_entity.type
_entity.pdbx_description
1 polymer ?
#
loop_
_entity_poly.entity_id
_entity_poly.type
_entity_poly.pdbx_seq_one_letter_code
_entity_poly.pdbx_strand_id
1 'polypeptide(L)' 'MSRLIEIRLTRCRLFLTEPELISLLARDPELWKAAIKRGKAIIRARRERVRRANDLTGPDRPLT' A
#
# COMPACT_ATOMS: atom_id res chain seq x y z
N MET A 1 23.96 -5.30 -3.95
CA MET A 1 23.14 -6.12 -3.02
C MET A 1 21.67 -5.73 -3.21
N SER A 2 20.83 -6.66 -3.67
CA SER A 2 19.41 -6.39 -3.90
C SER A 2 18.64 -6.44 -2.57
N ARG A 3 17.83 -5.42 -2.28
CA ARG A 3 17.01 -5.38 -1.07
C ARG A 3 15.85 -6.37 -1.19
N LEU A 4 15.63 -7.16 -0.13
CA LEU A 4 14.50 -8.07 -0.03
C LEU A 4 13.25 -7.35 0.46
N ILE A 5 12.12 -7.70 -0.14
CA ILE A 5 10.77 -7.27 0.24
C ILE A 5 10.11 -8.43 0.97
N GLU A 6 9.69 -8.20 2.22
CA GLU A 6 8.90 -9.18 2.98
C GLU A 6 7.42 -9.05 2.61
N ILE A 7 6.84 -10.15 2.13
CA ILE A 7 5.41 -10.28 1.85
C ILE A 7 4.82 -11.25 2.87
N ARG A 8 3.99 -10.71 3.78
CA ARG A 8 3.35 -11.48 4.84
C ARG A 8 2.02 -12.03 4.33
N LEU A 9 1.94 -13.34 4.18
CA LEU A 9 0.71 -14.06 3.86
C LEU A 9 0.16 -14.72 5.12
N THR A 10 -1.09 -15.17 5.08
CA THR A 10 -1.79 -15.74 6.24
C THR A 10 -1.07 -16.95 6.85
N ARG A 11 -0.36 -17.75 6.04
CA ARG A 11 0.30 -18.99 6.48
C ARG A 11 1.82 -18.98 6.35
N CYS A 12 2.40 -18.03 5.62
CA CYS A 12 3.84 -18.00 5.34
C CYS A 12 4.33 -16.58 5.07
N ARG A 13 5.66 -16.43 5.04
CA ARG A 13 6.34 -15.17 4.70
C ARG A 13 7.18 -15.41 3.46
N LEU A 14 6.98 -14.59 2.44
CA LEU A 14 7.81 -14.62 1.23
C LEU A 14 8.82 -13.48 1.32
N PHE A 15 10.05 -13.75 0.90
CA PHE A 15 11.10 -12.75 0.74
C PHE A 15 11.51 -12.77 -0.71
N LEU A 16 11.23 -11.69 -1.42
CA LEU A 16 11.54 -11.56 -2.84
C LEU A 16 12.31 -10.27 -3.08
N THR A 17 13.24 -10.30 -4.01
CA THR A 17 13.82 -9.06 -4.54
C THR A 17 12.80 -8.36 -5.44
N GLU A 18 12.99 -7.07 -5.66
CA GLU A 18 12.15 -6.30 -6.56
C GLU A 18 12.13 -6.86 -8.00
N PRO A 19 13.27 -7.26 -8.62
CA PRO A 19 13.26 -7.87 -9.95
C PRO A 19 12.50 -9.20 -10.02
N GLU A 20 12.62 -10.06 -9.00
CA GLU A 20 11.89 -11.33 -8.94
C GLU A 20 10.38 -11.09 -8.86
N LEU A 21 9.97 -10.12 -8.03
CA LEU A 21 8.57 -9.75 -7.88
C LEU A 21 7.99 -9.18 -9.19
N ILE A 22 8.72 -8.28 -9.86
CA ILE A 22 8.34 -7.74 -11.17
C ILE A 22 8.24 -8.88 -12.20
N SER A 23 9.23 -9.76 -12.26
CA SER A 23 9.25 -10.88 -13.21
C SER A 23 8.09 -11.86 -12.98
N LEU A 24 7.73 -12.10 -11.72
CA LEU A 24 6.61 -12.97 -11.37
C LEU A 24 5.27 -12.36 -11.77
N LEU A 25 5.11 -11.05 -11.57
CA LEU A 25 3.89 -10.35 -11.93
C LEU A 25 3.79 -10.02 -13.43
N ALA A 26 4.90 -9.96 -14.15
CA ALA A 26 4.91 -9.84 -15.61
C ALA A 26 4.24 -11.04 -16.31
N ARG A 27 4.14 -12.20 -15.63
CA ARG A 27 3.43 -13.38 -16.15
C ARG A 27 1.92 -13.19 -16.25
N ASP A 28 1.35 -12.27 -15.46
CA ASP A 28 -0.06 -11.90 -15.52
C ASP A 28 -0.21 -10.37 -15.42
N PRO A 29 -0.18 -9.67 -16.57
CA PRO A 29 -0.28 -8.21 -16.63
C PRO A 29 -1.59 -7.65 -16.05
N GLU A 30 -2.69 -8.39 -16.09
CA GLU A 30 -3.97 -7.93 -15.55
C GLU A 30 -3.95 -7.95 -14.03
N LEU A 31 -3.34 -8.97 -13.43
CA LEU A 31 -3.10 -9.02 -11.99
C LEU A 31 -2.24 -7.83 -11.52
N TRP A 32 -1.20 -7.49 -12.28
CA TRP A 32 -0.33 -6.34 -12.00
C TRP A 32 -1.10 -5.01 -12.03
N LYS A 33 -1.87 -4.75 -13.10
CA LYS A 33 -2.70 -3.54 -13.22
C LYS A 33 -3.69 -3.42 -12.06
N ALA A 34 -4.35 -4.54 -11.71
CA ALA A 34 -5.30 -4.56 -10.60
C ALA A 34 -4.63 -4.28 -9.25
N ALA A 35 -3.44 -4.85 -9.01
CA ALA A 35 -2.67 -4.61 -7.80
C ALA A 35 -2.27 -3.13 -7.66
N ILE A 36 -1.80 -2.48 -8.74
CA ILE A 36 -1.47 -1.05 -8.74
C ILE A 36 -2.70 -0.19 -8.43
N LYS A 37 -3.85 -0.49 -9.06
CA LYS A 37 -5.09 0.25 -8.82
C LYS A 37 -5.52 0.18 -7.35
N ARG A 38 -5.49 -1.02 -6.76
CA ARG A 38 -5.77 -1.22 -5.32
C ARG A 38 -4.80 -0.45 -4.43
N GLY A 39 -3.50 -0.52 -4.72
CA GLY A 39 -2.46 0.19 -3.96
C GLY A 39 -2.70 1.71 -3.91
N LYS A 40 -3.00 2.33 -5.06
CA LYS A 40 -3.31 3.76 -5.13
C LYS A 40 -4.54 4.14 -4.29
N ALA A 41 -5.60 3.35 -4.36
CA ALA A 41 -6.81 3.58 -3.58
C ALA A 41 -6.54 3.53 -2.06
N ILE A 42 -5.79 2.51 -1.61
CA ILE A 42 -5.42 2.36 -0.18
C ILE A 42 -4.58 3.54 0.29
N ILE A 43 -3.57 3.97 -0.48
CA ILE A 43 -2.73 5.11 -0.12
C ILE A 43 -3.55 6.39 -0.04
N ARG A 44 -4.45 6.63 -0.98
CA ARG A 44 -5.36 7.80 -0.96
C ARG A 44 -6.26 7.79 0.27
N ALA A 45 -6.88 6.65 0.58
CA ALA A 45 -7.71 6.50 1.77
C ALA A 45 -6.91 6.75 3.06
N ARG A 46 -5.67 6.26 3.16
CA ARG A 46 -4.79 6.53 4.29
C ARG A 46 -4.49 8.03 4.44
N ARG A 47 -4.14 8.70 3.33
CA ARG A 47 -3.87 10.16 3.33
C ARG A 47 -5.09 10.99 3.71
N GLU A 48 -6.28 10.57 3.30
CA GLU A 48 -7.52 11.26 3.67
C GLU A 48 -7.84 11.10 5.15
N ARG A 49 -7.67 9.89 5.71
CA ARG A 49 -7.85 9.66 7.15
C ARG A 49 -6.91 10.53 7.99
N VAL A 50 -5.64 10.65 7.59
CA VAL A 50 -4.67 11.51 8.28
C VAL A 50 -5.09 12.98 8.22
N ARG A 51 -5.56 13.47 7.07
CA ARG A 51 -6.07 14.85 6.95
C ARG A 51 -7.26 15.10 7.88
N ARG A 52 -8.28 14.25 7.83
CA ARG A 52 -9.45 14.37 8.71
C ARG A 52 -9.09 14.27 10.19
N ALA A 53 -8.12 13.43 10.56
CA ALA A 53 -7.64 13.35 11.92
C ALA A 53 -6.96 14.65 12.36
N ASN A 54 -6.13 15.25 11.50
CA ASN A 54 -5.49 16.54 11.77
C ASN A 54 -6.52 17.67 11.87
N ASP A 55 -7.56 17.68 11.03
CA ASP A 55 -8.65 18.66 11.08
C ASP A 55 -9.44 18.56 12.42
N LEU A 56 -9.57 17.35 12.99
CA LEU A 56 -10.22 17.12 14.29
C LEU A 56 -9.36 17.53 15.50
N THR A 57 -8.05 17.62 15.35
CA THR A 57 -7.08 18.03 16.39
C THR A 57 -6.50 19.43 16.17
N GLY A 58 -6.93 20.15 15.12
CA GLY A 58 -6.53 21.52 14.85
C GLY A 58 -7.19 22.52 15.83
N PRO A 59 -6.65 23.75 15.96
CA PRO A 59 -7.13 24.75 16.92
C PRO A 59 -8.57 25.21 16.67
N ASP A 60 -9.10 25.06 15.45
CA ASP A 60 -10.46 25.44 15.05
C ASP A 60 -11.48 24.30 15.22
N ARG A 61 -11.46 23.62 16.37
CA ARG A 61 -12.48 22.60 16.66
C ARG A 61 -13.84 23.29 16.87
N PRO A 62 -14.91 22.95 16.12
CA PRO A 62 -16.23 23.40 16.49
C PRO A 62 -16.62 22.71 17.81
N LEU A 63 -16.90 23.51 18.84
CA LEU A 63 -17.46 23.07 20.10
C LEU A 63 -18.87 22.51 19.81
N THR A 64 -19.01 21.18 19.81
CA THR A 64 -20.29 20.54 20.12
C THR A 64 -20.55 20.64 21.61
#